data_AF-A0A2U1QA47-F1
#
_entry.id   AF-A0A2U1QA47-F1
#
_cell.length_a   1.000
_cell.length_b   1.000
_cell.length_c   1.000
_cell.angle_alpha   90.00
_cell.angle_beta   90.00
_cell.angle_gamma   90.00
#
_symmetry.space_group_name_H-M   'P 1'
#
loop_
_entity.id
_entity.type
_entity.pdbx_description
1 polymer ?
#
loop_
_entity_poly.entity_id
_entity_poly.type
_entity_poly.pdbx_seq_one_letter_code
_entity_poly.pdbx_strand_id
1 'polypeptide(L)'
;MGRLQLALSVHGSMHVYWASVCILPAGICHDIDQLICDFLWCQGEMKRGGAKVCWDDLSLPKKEGGLGVRKLEKFNVALMSFHVWKILTHKETLWVRWIHFIQVEG
;
A
#
# COMPACT_ATOMS: atom_id res chain seq x y z
N MET A 1 -13.94 8.50 -15.22
CA MET A 1 -12.51 8.62 -15.60
C MET A 1 -11.70 9.45 -14.60
N GLY A 2 -12.08 10.69 -14.26
CA GLY A 2 -11.25 11.55 -13.38
C GLY A 2 -10.96 11.02 -11.97
N ARG A 3 -11.97 10.50 -11.25
CA ARG A 3 -11.79 9.97 -9.88
C ARG A 3 -10.87 8.75 -9.82
N LEU A 4 -10.96 7.88 -10.82
CA LEU A 4 -10.09 6.72 -10.94
C LEU A 4 -8.62 7.12 -11.14
N GLN A 5 -8.37 8.11 -12.00
CA GLN A 5 -7.02 8.65 -12.21
C GLN A 5 -6.43 9.22 -10.91
N LEU A 6 -7.25 9.96 -10.15
CA LEU A 6 -6.84 10.52 -8.86
C LEU A 6 -6.55 9.41 -7.82
N ALA A 7 -7.45 8.43 -7.71
CA ALA A 7 -7.28 7.29 -6.82
C ALA A 7 -5.99 6.51 -7.15
N LEU A 8 -5.75 6.21 -8.42
CA LEU A 8 -4.53 5.53 -8.87
C LEU A 8 -3.25 6.35 -8.60
N SER A 9 -3.31 7.66 -8.79
CA SER A 9 -2.18 8.56 -8.52
C SER A 9 -1.85 8.62 -7.02
N VAL A 10 -2.86 8.78 -6.17
CA VAL A 10 -2.70 8.81 -4.71
C VAL A 10 -2.23 7.46 -4.19
N HIS A 11 -2.82 6.37 -4.68
CA HIS A 11 -2.38 5.01 -4.38
C HIS A 11 -0.89 4.86 -4.69
N GLY A 12 -0.50 5.17 -5.94
CA GLY A 12 0.89 5.09 -6.40
C GLY A 12 1.87 5.91 -5.57
N SER A 13 1.55 7.17 -5.26
CA SER A 13 2.43 8.01 -4.44
C SER A 13 2.51 7.53 -2.99
N MET A 14 1.40 7.06 -2.43
CA MET A 14 1.34 6.48 -1.10
C MET A 14 2.24 5.24 -1.00
N HIS A 15 2.23 4.36 -2.00
CA HIS A 15 3.16 3.22 -2.09
C HIS A 15 4.62 3.66 -2.04
N VAL A 16 5.00 4.65 -2.85
CA VAL A 16 6.38 5.14 -2.92
C VAL A 16 6.80 5.80 -1.60
N TYR A 17 5.88 6.51 -0.96
CA TYR A 17 6.14 7.12 0.34
C TYR A 17 6.37 6.06 1.41
N TRP A 18 5.45 5.12 1.59
CA TRP A 18 5.58 4.07 2.60
C TRP A 18 6.80 3.17 2.36
N ALA A 19 7.10 2.87 1.09
CA ALA A 19 8.34 2.20 0.68
C ALA A 19 9.63 2.85 1.16
N SER A 20 9.60 4.16 1.41
CA SER A 20 10.75 4.91 1.91
C SER A 20 10.81 5.00 3.43
N VAL A 21 9.66 4.86 4.11
CA VAL A 21 9.52 5.18 5.53
C VAL A 21 9.46 3.93 6.42
N CYS A 22 8.62 2.95 6.12
CA CYS A 22 8.44 1.79 7.00
C CYS A 22 7.67 0.62 6.35
N ILE A 23 7.79 -0.55 6.99
CA ILE A 23 6.95 -1.72 6.72
C ILE A 23 5.57 -1.46 7.31
N LEU A 24 4.53 -1.57 6.48
CA LEU A 24 3.15 -1.38 6.93
C LEU A 24 2.56 -2.69 7.48
N PRO A 25 1.82 -2.67 8.60
CA PRO A 25 0.99 -3.80 9.01
C PRO A 25 -0.10 -4.09 7.96
N ALA A 26 -0.40 -5.36 7.73
CA ALA A 26 -1.41 -5.79 6.75
C ALA A 26 -2.81 -5.19 7.01
N GLY A 27 -3.17 -4.92 8.27
CA GLY A 27 -4.42 -4.23 8.62
C GLY A 27 -4.48 -2.81 8.06
N ILE A 28 -3.39 -2.04 8.18
CA ILE A 28 -3.32 -0.68 7.63
C ILE A 28 -3.42 -0.72 6.11
N CYS A 29 -2.78 -1.72 5.47
CA CYS A 29 -2.90 -1.94 4.04
C CYS A 29 -4.36 -2.14 3.61
N HIS A 30 -5.11 -2.94 4.37
CA HIS A 30 -6.53 -3.21 4.10
C HIS A 30 -7.40 -1.96 4.30
N ASP A 31 -7.17 -1.19 5.37
CA ASP A 31 -7.92 0.03 5.66
C ASP A 31 -7.73 1.08 4.56
N ILE A 32 -6.52 1.23 4.02
CA ILE A 32 -6.21 2.14 2.91
C ILE A 32 -6.92 1.68 1.64
N ASP A 33 -6.85 0.39 1.31
CA ASP A 33 -7.51 -0.20 0.15
C ASP A 33 -9.03 0.04 0.24
N GLN A 34 -9.63 -0.14 1.42
CA GLN A 34 -11.05 0.15 1.67
C GLN A 34 -11.39 1.64 1.49
N LEU A 35 -10.56 2.55 1.99
CA LEU A 35 -10.78 3.99 1.86
C LEU A 35 -10.76 4.47 0.40
N ILE A 36 -9.89 3.89 -0.42
CA ILE A 36 -9.85 4.16 -1.87
C ILE A 36 -11.09 3.59 -2.56
N CYS A 37 -11.53 2.41 -2.15
CA CYS A 37 -12.76 1.79 -2.63
C CYS A 37 -14.00 2.65 -2.34
N ASP A 38 -14.09 3.16 -1.11
CA ASP A 38 -15.17 4.06 -0.67
C ASP A 38 -15.12 5.41 -1.40
N PHE A 39 -13.93 5.94 -1.67
CA PHE A 39 -13.78 7.15 -2.49
C PHE A 39 -14.30 6.95 -3.92
N LEU A 40 -14.03 5.79 -4.51
CA LEU A 40 -14.46 5.46 -5.87
C LEU A 40 -15.97 5.23 -5.96
N TRP A 41 -16.55 4.51 -4.98
CA TRP A 41 -17.93 4.01 -5.08
C TRP A 41 -18.95 4.70 -4.18
N CYS A 42 -18.54 5.25 -3.04
CA CYS A 42 -19.46 5.82 -2.04
C CYS A 42 -19.44 7.36 -2.00
N GLN A 43 -18.75 8.01 -2.95
CA GLN A 43 -18.63 9.47 -3.05
C GLN A 43 -18.17 10.17 -1.75
N GLY A 44 -17.43 9.49 -0.88
CA GLY A 44 -16.96 10.04 0.39
C GLY A 44 -17.99 9.99 1.53
N GLU A 45 -19.19 9.45 1.30
CA GLU A 45 -20.06 9.06 2.39
C GLU A 45 -19.64 7.66 2.85
N MET A 46 -19.19 7.51 4.10
CA MET A 46 -18.88 6.21 4.71
C MET A 46 -20.16 5.42 5.03
N LYS A 47 -21.11 5.39 4.08
CA LYS A 47 -22.36 4.67 4.20
C LYS A 47 -22.12 3.22 3.79
N ARG A 48 -22.70 2.31 4.58
CA ARG A 48 -22.78 0.84 4.42
C ARG A 48 -23.38 0.33 3.09
N GLY A 49 -23.37 1.13 2.02
CA GLY A 49 -23.70 0.69 0.66
C GLY A 49 -22.44 0.15 0.01
N GLY A 50 -22.19 -1.15 0.22
CA GLY A 50 -20.94 -1.81 -0.13
C GLY A 50 -20.43 -1.53 -1.55
N ALA A 51 -19.11 -1.44 -1.68
CA ALA A 51 -18.42 -1.50 -2.95
C ALA A 51 -19.06 -2.60 -3.81
N LYS A 52 -19.62 -2.24 -4.97
CA LYS A 52 -20.25 -3.21 -5.89
C LYS A 52 -19.24 -4.18 -6.50
N VAL A 53 -17.95 -3.96 -6.28
CA VAL A 53 -16.84 -4.67 -6.89
C VAL A 53 -15.81 -4.93 -5.79
N CYS A 54 -15.39 -6.19 -5.66
CA CYS A 54 -14.38 -6.58 -4.68
C CYS A 54 -13.03 -5.93 -5.03
N TRP A 55 -12.21 -5.59 -4.02
CA TRP A 55 -10.85 -5.10 -4.25
C TRP A 55 -10.02 -6.06 -5.11
N ASP A 56 -10.32 -7.34 -5.01
CA ASP A 56 -9.69 -8.40 -5.80
C ASP A 56 -10.00 -8.23 -7.30
N ASP A 57 -11.23 -7.91 -7.65
CA ASP A 57 -11.64 -7.65 -9.03
C ASP A 57 -11.04 -6.33 -9.54
N LEU A 58 -10.91 -5.32 -8.67
CA LEU A 58 -10.21 -4.06 -9.00
C LEU A 58 -8.72 -4.30 -9.27
N SER A 59 -8.14 -5.30 -8.63
CA SER A 59 -6.72 -5.63 -8.75
C SER A 59 -6.36 -6.42 -9.99
N LEU A 60 -7.35 -6.96 -10.71
CA LEU A 60 -7.13 -7.64 -11.96
C LEU A 60 -6.56 -6.69 -13.03
N PRO A 61 -5.73 -7.20 -13.97
CA PRO A 61 -5.28 -6.42 -15.11
C PRO A 61 -6.45 -5.83 -15.90
N LYS A 62 -6.25 -4.66 -16.51
CA LYS A 62 -7.28 -4.04 -17.39
C LYS A 62 -7.75 -4.97 -18.52
N LYS A 63 -6.90 -5.90 -18.96
CA LYS A 63 -7.23 -6.91 -19.96
C LYS A 63 -8.25 -7.95 -19.46
N GLU A 64 -8.35 -8.14 -18.16
CA GLU A 64 -9.23 -9.11 -17.48
C GLU A 64 -10.47 -8.43 -16.87
N GLY A 65 -10.74 -7.17 -17.21
CA GLY A 65 -11.89 -6.42 -16.71
C GLY A 65 -11.67 -5.69 -15.38
N GLY A 66 -10.47 -5.80 -14.79
CA GLY A 66 -10.10 -5.06 -13.58
C GLY A 66 -9.59 -3.64 -13.84
N LEU A 67 -9.24 -2.93 -12.76
CA LEU A 67 -8.71 -1.56 -12.83
C LEU A 67 -7.18 -1.49 -12.79
N GLY A 68 -6.51 -2.63 -12.59
CA GLY A 68 -5.05 -2.73 -12.50
C GLY A 68 -4.48 -2.14 -11.22
N VAL A 69 -5.28 -2.04 -10.17
CA VAL A 69 -4.87 -1.51 -8.86
C VAL A 69 -4.08 -2.59 -8.11
N ARG A 70 -2.78 -2.39 -7.85
CA ARG A 70 -2.01 -3.40 -7.09
C ARG A 70 -2.43 -3.39 -5.62
N LYS A 71 -2.74 -4.56 -5.04
CA LYS A 71 -3.01 -4.70 -3.61
C LYS A 71 -1.83 -4.20 -2.77
N LEU A 72 -2.09 -3.41 -1.72
CA LEU A 72 -1.04 -2.91 -0.83
C LEU A 72 -0.23 -4.04 -0.18
N GLU A 73 -0.91 -5.14 0.18
CA GLU A 73 -0.29 -6.29 0.82
C GLU A 73 0.87 -6.89 -0.02
N LYS A 74 0.66 -7.08 -1.33
CA LYS A 74 1.70 -7.61 -2.22
C LYS A 74 2.88 -6.67 -2.34
N PHE A 75 2.62 -5.36 -2.33
CA PHE A 75 3.67 -4.35 -2.38
C PHE A 75 4.44 -4.32 -1.05
N ASN A 76 3.74 -4.43 0.07
CA ASN A 76 4.33 -4.48 1.40
C ASN A 76 5.28 -5.67 1.57
N VAL A 77 4.95 -6.86 1.05
CA VAL A 77 5.87 -8.02 1.06
C VAL A 77 7.16 -7.74 0.27
N ALA A 78 7.05 -7.10 -0.89
CA ALA A 78 8.21 -6.71 -1.68
C ALA A 78 9.07 -5.65 -0.94
N LEU A 79 8.42 -4.72 -0.24
CA LEU A 79 9.09 -3.71 0.58
C LEU A 79 9.78 -4.31 1.79
N MET A 80 9.14 -5.22 2.51
CA MET A 80 9.77 -5.98 3.59
C MET A 80 11.04 -6.66 3.10
N SER A 81 10.97 -7.33 1.95
CA SER A 81 12.13 -7.99 1.33
C SER A 81 13.24 -6.99 1.00
N PHE A 82 12.91 -5.81 0.45
CA PHE A 82 13.87 -4.76 0.15
C PHE A 82 14.52 -4.14 1.41
N HIS A 83 13.73 -3.96 2.46
CA HIS A 83 14.18 -3.47 3.76
C HIS A 83 15.10 -4.47 4.45
N VAL A 84 14.73 -5.75 4.49
CA VAL A 84 15.58 -6.85 4.97
C VAL A 84 16.88 -6.92 4.17
N TRP A 85 16.80 -6.81 2.83
CA TRP A 85 17.98 -6.75 1.98
C TRP A 85 18.91 -5.57 2.32
N LYS A 86 18.37 -4.37 2.58
CA LYS A 86 19.15 -3.20 3.01
C LYS A 86 19.86 -3.41 4.35
N ILE A 87 19.23 -4.10 5.29
CA ILE A 87 19.84 -4.46 6.59
C ILE A 87 20.98 -5.45 6.35
N LEU A 88 20.73 -6.53 5.60
CA LEU A 88 21.73 -7.57 5.31
C LEU A 88 22.93 -7.06 4.50
N THR A 89 22.71 -6.06 3.64
CA THR A 89 23.79 -5.44 2.85
C THR A 89 24.52 -4.32 3.60
N HIS A 90 24.27 -4.13 4.90
CA HIS A 90 24.92 -3.16 5.78
C HIS A 90 25.04 -1.76 5.16
N LYS A 91 24.01 -1.30 4.44
CA LYS A 91 23.99 0.09 3.99
C LYS A 91 23.83 0.98 5.22
N GLU A 92 24.76 1.92 5.43
CA GLU A 92 24.71 2.95 6.48
C GLU A 92 23.60 3.99 6.26
N THR A 93 22.40 3.55 5.92
CA THR A 93 21.23 4.42 5.92
C THR A 93 20.82 4.71 7.35
N LEU A 94 20.38 5.95 7.62
CA LEU A 94 19.87 6.36 8.94
C LEU A 94 18.80 5.38 9.48
N TRP A 95 17.97 4.83 8.59
CA TRP A 95 16.95 3.84 8.93
C TRP A 95 17.55 2.50 9.42
N VAL A 96 18.58 1.97 8.75
CA VAL A 96 19.29 0.76 9.21
C VAL A 96 19.97 1.02 10.56
N ARG A 97 20.58 2.19 10.74
CA ARG A 97 21.23 2.58 12.00
C ARG A 97 20.22 2.71 13.15
N TRP A 98 19.03 3.26 12.88
CA TRP A 98 17.94 3.36 13.85
C TRP A 98 17.38 1.99 14.26
N ILE A 99 17.21 1.06 13.31
CA ILE A 99 16.80 -0.31 13.62
C ILE A 99 17.83 -1.02 14.51
N HIS A 100 19.12 -0.91 14.18
CA HIS A 100 20.17 -1.47 15.01
C HIS A 100 20.19 -0.88 16.42
N PHE A 101 19.90 0.42 16.57
CA PHE A 101 19.79 1.06 17.88
C PHE A 101 18.64 0.48 18.72
N ILE A 102 17.44 0.32 18.14
CA ILE A 102 16.28 -0.25 18.84
C ILE A 102 16.49 -1.71 19.24
N GLN A 103 17.20 -2.49 18.43
CA GLN A 103 17.37 -3.93 18.65
C GLN A 103 18.51 -4.27 19.65
N VAL A 104 19.36 -3.28 20.01
CA VAL A 104 20.48 -3.45 20.95
C VAL A 104 20.14 -2.90 22.36
N GLU A 105 19.13 -2.04 22.48
CA GLU A 105 18.69 -1.47 23.77
C GLU A 105 17.43 -2.13 24.38
N GLY A 106 16.88 -3.17 23.75
CA GLY A 106 15.76 -3.97 24.28
C GLY A 106 16.16 -5.40 24.62
#